data_AF-A0A6L3IKQ2-F1
#
_entry.id   AF-A0A6L3IKQ2-F1
#
_cell.length_a   1.000
_cell.length_b   1.000
_cell.length_c   1.000
_cell.angle_alpha   90.00
_cell.angle_beta   90.00
_cell.angle_gamma   90.00
#
_symmetry.space_group_name_H-M   'P 1'
#
loop_
_entity.id
_entity.type
_entity.pdbx_description
1 polymer ?
#
loop_
_entity_poly.entity_id
_entity_poly.type
_entity_poly.pdbx_seq_one_letter_code
_entity_poly.pdbx_strand_id
1 'polypeptide(L)'
;MKEDMTIDDIKNLVSADESRTLELKKTTGELKDGMHSACAFLNTEGGWLIFGIAPKSLKIIGQEVTDKTQQEIAQALAGLEPAVDVRVAYIDVPEHPGNKVIAMHFDGWVWGEHPHTFHGCPYFKVESTTKVMPQDMYDERIRAHQPQLYAWERLAADGVALADLDENLIRNSIRRGIDGGRIPESALYESTGDILSKWKLLKNGVPTNGAVLLFS
;
A
#
# COMPACT_ATOMS: atom_id res chain seq x y z
N MET A 1 -3.10 -26.69 1.56
CA MET A 1 -1.74 -26.76 0.99
C MET A 1 -1.81 -26.11 -0.38
N LYS A 2 -1.18 -24.94 -0.60
CA LYS A 2 -0.98 -24.44 -1.96
C LYS A 2 0.06 -25.36 -2.59
N GLU A 3 -0.28 -26.00 -3.71
CA GLU A 3 0.64 -26.83 -4.47
C GLU A 3 1.91 -26.04 -4.81
N ASP A 4 3.07 -26.66 -4.61
CA ASP A 4 4.34 -26.05 -5.00
C ASP A 4 4.39 -26.01 -6.53
N MET A 5 4.59 -24.82 -7.08
CA MET A 5 4.63 -24.56 -8.52
C MET A 5 5.69 -25.43 -9.22
N THR A 6 5.27 -26.09 -10.30
CA THR A 6 6.10 -27.01 -11.08
C THR A 6 6.64 -26.36 -12.36
N ILE A 7 7.58 -27.03 -13.03
CA ILE A 7 8.10 -26.56 -14.31
C ILE A 7 7.02 -26.56 -15.41
N ASP A 8 6.02 -27.44 -15.33
CA ASP A 8 4.93 -27.51 -16.29
C ASP A 8 3.92 -26.37 -16.05
N ASP A 9 3.72 -25.96 -14.81
CA ASP A 9 2.95 -24.74 -14.50
C ASP A 9 3.63 -23.51 -15.08
N ILE A 10 4.96 -23.41 -14.96
CA ILE A 10 5.74 -22.32 -15.59
C ILE A 10 5.55 -22.34 -17.10
N LYS A 11 5.66 -23.50 -17.77
CA LYS A 11 5.44 -23.60 -19.23
C LYS A 11 4.06 -23.09 -19.65
N ASN A 12 3.01 -23.46 -18.91
CA ASN A 12 1.66 -23.02 -19.19
C ASN A 12 1.52 -21.50 -19.00
N LEU A 13 2.10 -20.97 -17.92
CA LEU A 13 2.04 -19.55 -17.59
C LEU A 13 2.77 -18.68 -18.62
N VAL A 14 3.99 -19.06 -19.01
CA VAL A 14 4.79 -18.29 -19.99
C VAL A 14 4.26 -18.38 -21.42
N SER A 15 3.38 -19.33 -21.74
CA SER A 15 2.80 -19.48 -23.08
C SER A 15 1.97 -18.27 -23.52
N ALA A 16 1.52 -17.45 -22.57
CA ALA A 16 0.71 -16.26 -22.80
C ALA A 16 1.54 -14.99 -23.14
N ASP A 17 2.88 -15.07 -23.15
CA ASP A 17 3.80 -13.92 -23.26
C ASP A 17 3.59 -12.87 -22.15
N GLU A 18 4.43 -11.82 -22.12
CA GLU A 18 4.31 -10.74 -21.14
C GLU A 18 2.96 -10.02 -21.24
N SER A 19 2.37 -9.76 -20.09
CA SER A 19 1.03 -9.17 -19.99
C SER A 19 0.93 -8.27 -18.77
N ARG A 20 -0.27 -7.74 -18.53
CA ARG A 20 -0.56 -6.94 -17.34
C ARG A 20 -0.34 -7.71 -16.03
N THR A 21 -0.31 -9.05 -16.08
CA THR A 21 -0.18 -9.95 -14.92
C THR A 21 1.02 -10.90 -15.02
N LEU A 22 1.92 -10.73 -16.01
CA LEU A 22 3.10 -11.58 -16.18
C LEU A 22 4.29 -10.76 -16.69
N GLU A 23 5.40 -10.82 -15.95
CA GLU A 23 6.68 -10.23 -16.31
C GLU A 23 7.75 -11.31 -16.40
N LEU A 24 8.51 -11.31 -17.51
CA LEU A 24 9.53 -12.30 -17.80
C LEU A 24 10.90 -11.64 -17.89
N LYS A 25 11.83 -12.12 -17.06
CA LYS A 25 13.22 -11.68 -17.08
C LYS A 25 14.15 -12.84 -17.37
N LYS A 26 15.24 -12.54 -18.06
CA LYS A 26 16.21 -13.58 -18.42
C LYS A 26 16.99 -14.03 -17.19
N THR A 27 17.43 -13.08 -16.36
CA THR A 27 18.25 -13.35 -15.17
C THR A 27 18.00 -12.32 -14.07
N THR A 28 18.43 -12.60 -12.83
CA THR A 28 18.42 -11.61 -11.73
C THR A 28 19.40 -10.45 -11.96
N GLY A 29 20.17 -10.43 -13.05
CA GLY A 29 20.84 -9.21 -13.50
C GLY A 29 19.86 -8.07 -13.81
N GLU A 30 18.60 -8.39 -14.07
CA GLU A 30 17.49 -7.45 -14.30
C GLU A 30 16.62 -7.26 -13.05
N LEU A 31 17.07 -7.68 -11.87
CA LEU A 31 16.27 -7.73 -10.64
C LEU A 31 15.65 -6.38 -10.28
N LYS A 32 16.42 -5.29 -10.40
CA LYS A 32 15.89 -3.94 -10.12
C LYS A 32 14.69 -3.59 -11.00
N ASP A 33 14.76 -3.92 -12.29
CA ASP A 33 13.67 -3.69 -13.22
C ASP A 33 12.49 -4.63 -12.97
N GLY A 34 12.79 -5.90 -12.66
CA GLY A 34 11.78 -6.85 -12.18
C GLY A 34 11.03 -6.34 -10.94
N MET A 35 11.72 -5.70 -10.00
CA MET A 35 11.08 -5.12 -8.80
C MET A 35 10.21 -3.91 -9.09
N HIS A 36 10.48 -3.13 -10.14
CA HIS A 36 9.51 -2.13 -10.61
C HIS A 36 8.20 -2.82 -11.01
N SER A 37 8.31 -3.93 -11.75
CA SER A 37 7.14 -4.73 -12.15
C SER A 37 6.45 -5.41 -10.97
N ALA A 38 7.20 -5.87 -9.95
CA ALA A 38 6.64 -6.39 -8.70
C ALA A 38 5.79 -5.33 -7.96
N CYS A 39 6.32 -4.12 -7.78
CA CYS A 39 5.57 -2.99 -7.22
C CYS A 39 4.37 -2.62 -8.09
N ALA A 40 4.50 -2.71 -9.40
CA ALA A 40 3.41 -2.47 -10.32
C ALA A 40 2.28 -3.49 -10.15
N PHE A 41 2.58 -4.78 -10.00
CA PHE A 41 1.59 -5.84 -9.75
C PHE A 41 0.84 -5.61 -8.45
N LEU A 42 1.55 -5.27 -7.37
CA LEU A 42 0.99 -4.91 -6.06
C LEU A 42 0.11 -3.66 -6.06
N ASN A 43 0.08 -2.91 -7.17
CA ASN A 43 -0.71 -1.70 -7.38
C ASN A 43 -1.74 -1.86 -8.51
N THR A 44 -1.85 -3.05 -9.10
CA THR A 44 -2.83 -3.36 -10.16
C THR A 44 -3.57 -4.65 -9.85
N GLU A 45 -3.66 -5.56 -10.81
CA GLU A 45 -4.44 -6.80 -10.73
C GLU A 45 -3.63 -7.95 -10.09
N GLY A 46 -2.39 -7.68 -9.68
CA GLY A 46 -1.44 -8.71 -9.26
C GLY A 46 -0.75 -9.34 -10.45
N GLY A 47 0.04 -10.37 -10.19
CA GLY A 47 0.72 -11.10 -11.26
C GLY A 47 1.95 -11.86 -10.82
N TRP A 48 2.65 -12.36 -11.83
CA TRP A 48 3.86 -13.18 -11.70
C TRP A 48 5.08 -12.44 -12.24
N LEU A 49 6.15 -12.44 -11.45
CA LEU A 49 7.49 -12.09 -11.89
C LEU A 49 8.33 -13.35 -11.97
N ILE A 50 8.85 -13.66 -13.15
CA ILE A 50 9.60 -14.90 -13.41
C ILE A 50 10.96 -14.60 -14.02
N PHE A 51 12.01 -15.08 -13.37
CA PHE A 51 13.39 -15.05 -13.88
C PHE A 51 13.80 -16.41 -14.44
N GLY A 52 14.66 -16.38 -15.46
CA GLY A 52 15.14 -17.58 -16.14
C GLY A 52 14.40 -17.88 -17.45
N ILE A 53 13.67 -16.90 -17.99
CA ILE A 53 12.91 -17.01 -19.24
C ILE A 53 13.47 -16.01 -20.24
N ALA A 54 13.86 -16.47 -21.42
CA ALA A 54 14.29 -15.57 -22.50
C ALA A 54 13.06 -14.85 -23.08
N PRO A 55 12.87 -13.53 -22.91
CA PRO A 55 11.57 -12.89 -23.15
C PRO A 55 11.07 -13.04 -24.60
N LYS A 56 11.96 -12.94 -25.59
CA LYS A 56 11.58 -13.01 -27.01
C LYS A 56 11.25 -14.42 -27.52
N SER A 57 11.87 -15.44 -26.95
CA SER A 57 11.71 -16.83 -27.41
C SER A 57 10.87 -17.66 -26.45
N LEU A 58 10.50 -17.09 -25.29
CA LEU A 58 9.85 -17.75 -24.16
C LEU A 58 10.56 -19.03 -23.71
N LYS A 59 11.85 -19.15 -24.05
CA LYS A 59 12.65 -20.34 -23.74
C LYS A 59 12.99 -20.32 -22.26
N ILE A 60 12.64 -21.40 -21.56
CA ILE A 60 13.03 -21.63 -20.18
C ILE A 60 14.50 -22.05 -20.15
N ILE A 61 15.36 -21.15 -19.70
CA ILE A 61 16.80 -21.38 -19.58
C ILE A 61 17.24 -21.57 -18.12
N GLY A 62 16.49 -20.99 -17.19
CA GLY A 62 16.86 -20.85 -15.79
C GLY A 62 18.14 -20.03 -15.59
N GLN A 63 18.56 -19.96 -14.34
CA GLN A 63 19.87 -19.46 -13.95
C GLN A 63 20.39 -20.21 -12.72
N GLU A 64 21.68 -20.15 -12.48
CA GLU A 64 22.25 -20.64 -11.24
C GLU A 64 21.76 -19.79 -10.06
N VAL A 65 21.34 -20.44 -8.97
CA VAL A 65 20.86 -19.78 -7.75
C VAL A 65 21.84 -20.08 -6.63
N THR A 66 22.58 -19.04 -6.22
CA THR A 66 23.53 -19.10 -5.12
C THR A 66 22.95 -18.42 -3.87
N ASP A 67 23.58 -18.60 -2.72
CA ASP A 67 23.21 -17.88 -1.48
C ASP A 67 23.21 -16.36 -1.71
N LYS A 68 24.16 -15.85 -2.51
CA LYS A 68 24.22 -14.43 -2.87
C LYS A 68 22.99 -14.00 -3.68
N THR A 69 22.55 -14.82 -4.63
CA THR A 69 21.33 -14.57 -5.41
C THR A 69 20.11 -14.47 -4.51
N GLN A 70 19.99 -15.35 -3.50
CA GLN A 70 18.90 -15.33 -2.54
C GLN A 70 18.93 -14.08 -1.65
N GLN A 71 20.12 -13.67 -1.19
CA GLN A 71 20.31 -12.45 -0.41
C GLN A 71 19.95 -11.19 -1.22
N GLU A 72 20.35 -11.13 -2.49
CA GLU A 72 20.00 -10.02 -3.39
C GLU A 72 18.48 -9.92 -3.59
N ILE A 73 17.79 -11.05 -3.78
CA ILE A 73 16.32 -11.09 -3.87
C ILE A 73 15.67 -10.63 -2.57
N ALA A 74 16.15 -11.11 -1.42
CA ALA A 74 15.62 -10.70 -0.12
C ALA A 74 15.79 -9.19 0.12
N GLN A 75 16.95 -8.63 -0.23
CA GLN A 75 17.22 -7.20 -0.13
C GLN A 75 16.34 -6.38 -1.08
N ALA A 76 16.10 -6.90 -2.29
CA ALA A 76 15.22 -6.28 -3.27
C ALA A 76 13.76 -6.29 -2.78
N LEU A 77 13.26 -7.41 -2.24
CA LEU A 77 11.91 -7.48 -1.66
C LEU A 77 11.75 -6.53 -0.46
N ALA A 78 12.79 -6.36 0.37
CA ALA A 78 12.78 -5.42 1.48
C ALA A 78 12.66 -3.94 1.05
N GLY A 79 12.88 -3.64 -0.24
CA GLY A 79 12.64 -2.31 -0.80
C GLY A 79 11.16 -2.01 -1.09
N LEU A 80 10.26 -2.99 -0.96
CA LEU A 80 8.82 -2.80 -1.09
C LEU A 80 8.22 -2.24 0.20
N GLU A 81 7.41 -1.20 0.06
CA GLU A 81 6.70 -0.56 1.18
C GLU A 81 5.21 -0.39 0.84
N PRO A 82 4.26 -0.79 1.71
CA PRO A 82 4.48 -1.55 2.94
C PRO A 82 5.15 -2.91 2.70
N ALA A 83 5.76 -3.48 3.74
CA ALA A 83 6.44 -4.76 3.63
C ALA A 83 5.46 -5.87 3.22
N VAL A 84 5.82 -6.64 2.20
CA VAL A 84 5.00 -7.71 1.65
C VAL A 84 5.68 -9.06 1.92
N ASP A 85 4.92 -10.02 2.44
CA ASP A 85 5.39 -11.40 2.59
C ASP A 85 5.26 -12.14 1.25
N VAL A 86 6.37 -12.19 0.50
CA VAL A 86 6.43 -12.81 -0.83
C VAL A 86 7.16 -14.14 -0.75
N ARG A 87 6.47 -15.23 -1.09
CA ARG A 87 7.10 -16.55 -1.22
C ARG A 87 7.84 -16.66 -2.55
N VAL A 88 9.17 -16.77 -2.50
CA VAL A 88 10.01 -17.03 -3.66
C VAL A 88 10.07 -18.53 -3.94
N ALA A 89 9.67 -18.95 -5.14
CA ALA A 89 9.77 -20.33 -5.59
C ALA A 89 10.99 -20.50 -6.49
N TYR A 90 11.77 -21.56 -6.24
CA TYR A 90 12.95 -21.94 -7.03
C TYR A 90 12.69 -23.29 -7.69
N ILE A 91 12.42 -23.30 -9.00
CA ILE A 91 11.96 -24.48 -9.74
C ILE A 91 13.11 -24.98 -10.62
N ASP A 92 13.51 -26.26 -10.47
CA ASP A 92 14.53 -26.86 -11.31
C ASP A 92 14.14 -26.88 -12.78
N VAL A 93 15.11 -26.64 -13.67
CA VAL A 93 14.94 -26.71 -15.13
C VAL A 93 15.53 -28.03 -15.64
N PRO A 94 14.72 -29.05 -15.96
CA PRO A 94 15.25 -30.37 -16.32
C PRO A 94 16.17 -30.37 -17.56
N GLU A 95 15.89 -29.46 -18.51
CA GLU A 95 16.70 -29.29 -19.73
C GLU A 95 18.05 -28.60 -19.47
N HIS A 96 18.21 -27.97 -18.30
CA HIS A 96 19.40 -27.21 -17.91
C HIS A 96 19.79 -27.55 -16.45
N PRO A 97 20.42 -28.72 -16.20
CA PRO A 97 20.77 -29.16 -14.86
C PRO A 97 21.61 -28.11 -14.09
N GLY A 98 21.26 -27.89 -12.83
CA GLY A 98 21.89 -26.87 -11.97
C GLY A 98 21.25 -25.47 -12.07
N ASN A 99 20.46 -25.22 -13.12
CA ASN A 99 19.72 -23.97 -13.27
C ASN A 99 18.29 -24.10 -12.71
N LYS A 100 17.81 -23.00 -12.14
CA LYS A 100 16.45 -22.85 -11.63
C LYS A 100 15.75 -21.64 -12.24
N VAL A 101 14.45 -21.75 -12.40
CA VAL A 101 13.54 -20.61 -12.58
C VAL A 101 13.23 -20.04 -11.20
N ILE A 102 13.16 -18.71 -11.11
CA ILE A 102 12.76 -18.02 -9.89
C ILE A 102 11.41 -17.37 -10.16
N ALA A 103 10.39 -17.72 -9.40
CA ALA A 103 9.04 -17.22 -9.61
C ALA A 103 8.45 -16.66 -8.33
N MET A 104 7.84 -15.49 -8.44
CA MET A 104 7.21 -14.76 -7.34
C MET A 104 5.81 -14.31 -7.75
N HIS A 105 4.83 -14.58 -6.91
CA HIS A 105 3.46 -14.09 -7.09
C HIS A 105 3.22 -12.88 -6.20
N PHE A 106 2.53 -11.88 -6.76
CA PHE A 106 2.09 -10.68 -6.06
C PHE A 106 0.58 -10.58 -6.16
N ASP A 107 -0.08 -10.49 -5.01
CA ASP A 107 -1.52 -10.30 -4.96
C ASP A 107 -1.88 -8.88 -5.43
N GLY A 108 -2.99 -8.75 -6.15
CA GLY A 108 -3.45 -7.48 -6.68
C GLY A 108 -3.93 -6.52 -5.61
N TRP A 109 -3.85 -5.23 -5.93
CA TRP A 109 -4.27 -4.16 -5.03
C TRP A 109 -5.79 -4.10 -4.90
N VAL A 110 -6.28 -4.00 -3.67
CA VAL A 110 -7.70 -3.78 -3.39
C VAL A 110 -7.94 -2.32 -3.04
N TRP A 111 -9.04 -1.75 -3.56
CA TRP A 111 -9.39 -0.37 -3.27
C TRP A 111 -9.51 -0.10 -1.77
N GLY A 112 -8.79 0.92 -1.28
CA GLY A 112 -8.72 1.27 0.14
C GLY A 112 -7.52 0.64 0.88
N GLU A 113 -6.73 -0.22 0.22
CA GLU A 113 -5.43 -0.63 0.76
C GLU A 113 -4.35 0.42 0.51
N HIS A 114 -3.29 0.38 1.31
CA HIS A 114 -2.16 1.29 1.14
C HIS A 114 -1.50 1.01 -0.22
N PRO A 115 -1.31 2.01 -1.09
CA PRO A 115 -0.59 1.80 -2.34
C PRO A 115 0.86 1.43 -2.06
N HIS A 116 1.43 0.54 -2.87
CA HIS A 116 2.78 0.06 -2.67
C HIS A 116 3.81 0.97 -3.37
N THR A 117 5.02 1.02 -2.84
CA THR A 117 6.17 1.67 -3.47
C THR A 117 7.36 0.73 -3.47
N PHE A 118 8.29 0.95 -4.39
CA PHE A 118 9.61 0.33 -4.36
C PHE A 118 10.64 1.44 -4.23
N HIS A 119 11.37 1.46 -3.11
CA HIS A 119 12.26 2.56 -2.72
C HIS A 119 11.59 3.95 -2.83
N GLY A 120 10.36 4.05 -2.33
CA GLY A 120 9.56 5.28 -2.30
C GLY A 120 8.92 5.69 -3.64
N CYS A 121 9.14 4.93 -4.72
CA CYS A 121 8.54 5.19 -6.01
C CYS A 121 7.33 4.25 -6.27
N PRO A 122 6.12 4.77 -6.48
CA PRO A 122 4.96 3.94 -6.82
C PRO A 122 4.99 3.58 -8.31
N TYR A 123 4.72 2.32 -8.63
CA TYR A 123 4.62 1.81 -10.01
C TYR A 123 3.25 1.19 -10.26
N PHE A 124 2.84 1.13 -11.52
CA PHE A 124 1.62 0.42 -11.95
C PHE A 124 1.78 -0.12 -13.37
N LYS A 125 0.98 -1.13 -13.71
CA LYS A 125 0.94 -1.71 -15.05
C LYS A 125 -0.02 -0.95 -15.99
N VAL A 126 0.41 -0.76 -17.23
CA VAL A 126 -0.42 -0.37 -18.39
C VAL A 126 -0.10 -1.37 -19.50
N GLU A 127 -1.05 -2.23 -19.85
CA GLU A 127 -0.77 -3.45 -20.62
C GLU A 127 0.43 -4.21 -19.99
N SER A 128 1.36 -4.72 -20.80
CA SER A 128 2.61 -5.33 -20.33
C SER A 128 3.64 -4.34 -19.77
N THR A 129 3.44 -3.03 -19.92
CA THR A 129 4.46 -2.03 -19.56
C THR A 129 4.32 -1.55 -18.11
N THR A 130 5.44 -1.48 -17.42
CA THR A 130 5.55 -0.88 -16.09
C THR A 130 5.79 0.61 -16.19
N LYS A 131 4.98 1.42 -15.50
CA LYS A 131 5.11 2.88 -15.44
C LYS A 131 5.14 3.36 -14.00
N VAL A 132 5.76 4.51 -13.78
CA VAL A 132 5.60 5.24 -12.51
C VAL A 132 4.14 5.66 -12.40
N MET A 133 3.54 5.46 -11.22
CA MET A 133 2.17 5.85 -10.94
C MET A 133 2.07 7.39 -10.98
N PRO A 134 1.11 7.94 -11.74
CA PRO A 134 0.83 9.38 -11.73
C PRO A 134 0.51 9.87 -10.31
N GLN A 135 0.92 11.11 -10.00
CA GLN A 135 0.77 11.69 -8.66
C GLN A 135 -0.70 11.79 -8.24
N ASP A 136 -1.58 12.22 -9.14
CA ASP A 136 -3.02 12.33 -8.90
C ASP A 136 -3.65 10.98 -8.52
N MET A 137 -3.28 9.91 -9.23
CA MET A 137 -3.70 8.55 -8.93
C MET A 137 -3.16 8.07 -7.57
N TYR A 138 -1.87 8.32 -7.28
CA TYR A 138 -1.28 7.93 -6.00
C TYR A 138 -1.96 8.65 -4.82
N ASP A 139 -2.15 9.97 -4.94
CA ASP A 139 -2.81 10.79 -3.92
C ASP A 139 -4.26 10.34 -3.68
N GLU A 140 -4.99 9.94 -4.73
CA GLU A 140 -6.33 9.39 -4.62
C GLU A 140 -6.34 8.10 -3.78
N ARG A 141 -5.40 7.19 -4.05
CA ARG A 141 -5.29 5.92 -3.32
C ARG A 141 -4.89 6.12 -1.86
N ILE A 142 -3.98 7.04 -1.58
CA ILE A 142 -3.60 7.42 -0.21
C ILE A 142 -4.82 7.97 0.56
N ARG A 143 -5.61 8.85 -0.07
CA ARG A 143 -6.85 9.35 0.53
C ARG A 143 -7.88 8.24 0.76
N ALA A 144 -8.03 7.33 -0.19
CA ALA A 144 -8.94 6.19 -0.08
C ALA A 144 -8.54 5.22 1.03
N HIS A 145 -7.23 5.08 1.30
CA HIS A 145 -6.72 4.20 2.36
C HIS A 145 -7.04 4.72 3.76
N GLN A 146 -6.94 6.03 3.98
CA GLN A 146 -7.25 6.66 5.28
C GLN A 146 -8.16 7.87 5.12
N PRO A 147 -9.43 7.68 4.70
CA PRO A 147 -10.33 8.78 4.39
C PRO A 147 -10.55 9.68 5.61
N GLN A 148 -10.50 9.08 6.80
CA GLN A 148 -10.64 9.76 8.09
C GLN A 148 -9.51 10.75 8.39
N LEU A 149 -8.32 10.62 7.80
CA LEU A 149 -7.24 11.60 7.99
C LEU A 149 -7.41 12.83 7.10
N TYR A 150 -8.11 12.67 5.97
CA TYR A 150 -8.33 13.70 4.96
C TYR A 150 -9.75 14.29 5.01
N ALA A 151 -10.58 13.81 5.94
CA ALA A 151 -11.93 14.31 6.13
C ALA A 151 -11.91 15.79 6.52
N TRP A 152 -12.66 16.61 5.78
CA TRP A 152 -12.62 18.07 5.88
C TRP A 152 -12.88 18.55 7.31
N GLU A 153 -13.85 17.94 7.99
CA GLU A 153 -14.25 18.26 9.36
C GLU A 153 -13.14 18.03 10.40
N ARG A 154 -12.11 17.26 10.07
CA ARG A 154 -10.94 17.00 10.94
C ARG A 154 -9.73 17.88 10.63
N LEU A 155 -9.77 18.65 9.56
CA LEU A 155 -8.73 19.63 9.25
C LEU A 155 -8.85 20.81 10.22
N ALA A 156 -7.71 21.41 10.57
CA ALA A 156 -7.70 22.65 11.34
C ALA A 156 -8.39 23.75 10.53
N ALA A 157 -9.27 24.50 11.17
CA ALA A 157 -9.93 25.65 10.57
C ALA A 157 -8.93 26.80 10.43
N ASP A 158 -8.86 27.38 9.24
CA ASP A 158 -7.95 28.49 8.97
C ASP A 158 -8.49 29.78 9.60
N GLY A 159 -7.61 30.51 10.30
CA GLY A 159 -7.94 31.79 10.92
C GLY A 159 -8.90 31.76 12.12
N VAL A 160 -9.23 30.58 12.67
CA VAL A 160 -10.14 30.44 13.83
C VAL A 160 -9.36 30.07 15.09
N ALA A 161 -9.60 30.80 16.17
CA ALA A 161 -9.09 30.53 17.50
C ALA A 161 -10.17 29.89 18.39
N LEU A 162 -9.76 29.26 19.50
CA LEU A 162 -10.70 28.70 20.49
C LEU A 162 -11.67 29.76 21.04
N ALA A 163 -11.22 31.02 21.13
CA ALA A 163 -12.04 32.14 21.58
C ALA A 163 -13.15 32.55 20.61
N ASP A 164 -13.08 32.10 19.35
CA ASP A 164 -14.10 32.35 18.33
C ASP A 164 -15.25 31.31 18.39
N LEU A 165 -15.16 30.31 19.27
CA LEU A 165 -16.23 29.34 19.51
C LEU A 165 -17.19 29.84 20.61
N ASP A 166 -18.49 29.56 20.45
CA ASP A 166 -19.52 29.83 21.44
C ASP A 166 -19.40 28.88 22.64
N GLU A 167 -18.75 29.39 23.70
CA GLU A 167 -18.58 28.68 24.96
C GLU A 167 -19.92 28.27 25.59
N ASN A 168 -20.98 29.08 25.45
CA ASN A 168 -22.28 28.74 26.02
C ASN A 168 -22.89 27.55 25.28
N LEU A 169 -22.77 27.50 23.95
CA LEU A 169 -23.24 26.38 23.15
C LEU A 169 -22.49 25.09 23.47
N ILE A 170 -21.16 25.17 23.68
CA ILE A 170 -20.34 24.04 24.12
C ILE A 170 -20.81 23.54 25.49
N ARG A 171 -20.93 24.44 26.48
CA ARG A 171 -21.38 24.11 27.85
C ARG A 171 -22.78 23.51 27.87
N ASN A 172 -23.70 24.04 27.07
CA ASN A 172 -25.06 23.51 26.94
C ASN A 172 -25.08 22.12 26.29
N SER A 173 -24.18 21.85 25.35
CA SER A 173 -24.04 20.53 24.73
C SER A 173 -23.47 19.50 25.71
N ILE A 174 -22.53 19.91 26.58
CA ILE A 174 -22.02 19.08 27.69
C ILE A 174 -23.16 18.72 28.65
N ARG A 175 -23.95 19.70 29.10
CA ARG A 175 -25.11 19.45 30.00
C ARG A 175 -26.09 18.45 29.40
N ARG A 176 -26.49 18.64 28.14
CA ARG A 176 -27.39 17.71 27.44
C ARG A 176 -26.80 16.31 27.30
N GLY A 177 -25.48 16.18 27.13
CA GLY A 177 -24.83 14.88 27.09
C GLY A 177 -24.75 14.19 28.45
N ILE A 178 -24.65 14.95 29.54
CA ILE A 178 -24.74 14.43 30.92
C ILE A 178 -26.16 13.96 31.23
N ASP A 179 -27.18 14.79 30.94
CA ASP A 179 -28.59 14.45 31.12
C ASP A 179 -28.97 13.19 30.33
N GLY A 180 -28.35 13.01 29.16
CA GLY A 180 -28.51 11.83 28.31
C GLY A 180 -27.62 10.64 28.68
N GLY A 181 -26.81 10.72 29.73
CA GLY A 181 -25.93 9.63 30.20
C GLY A 181 -24.74 9.31 29.29
N ARG A 182 -24.38 10.20 28.34
CA ARG A 182 -23.29 10.00 27.36
C ARG A 182 -21.97 10.63 27.79
N ILE A 183 -22.01 11.61 28.67
CA ILE A 183 -20.86 12.37 29.17
C ILE A 183 -20.84 12.25 30.71
N PRO A 184 -19.69 12.00 31.34
CA PRO A 184 -19.58 12.00 32.80
C PRO A 184 -19.76 13.40 33.38
N GLU A 185 -20.37 13.50 34.57
CA GLU A 185 -20.60 14.77 35.27
C GLU A 185 -19.29 15.53 35.55
N SER A 186 -18.17 14.81 35.68
CA SER A 186 -16.83 15.41 35.86
C SER A 186 -16.46 16.39 34.75
N ALA A 187 -17.01 16.24 33.54
CA ALA A 187 -16.76 17.14 32.42
C ALA A 187 -17.26 18.58 32.67
N LEU A 188 -18.17 18.81 33.62
CA LEU A 188 -18.61 20.17 33.99
C LEU A 188 -17.47 21.02 34.54
N TYR A 189 -16.48 20.38 35.16
CA TYR A 189 -15.37 21.06 35.83
C TYR A 189 -14.12 21.19 34.95
N GLU A 190 -14.14 20.59 33.76
CA GLU A 190 -13.04 20.68 32.81
C GLU A 190 -13.11 21.97 31.97
N SER A 191 -11.96 22.39 31.42
CA SER A 191 -11.93 23.49 30.46
C SER A 191 -12.59 23.05 29.14
N THR A 192 -13.21 23.99 28.42
CA THR A 192 -13.78 23.69 27.09
C THR A 192 -12.70 23.23 26.11
N GLY A 193 -11.49 23.78 26.21
CA GLY A 193 -10.34 23.35 25.42
C GLY A 193 -10.00 21.87 25.63
N ASP A 194 -9.92 21.41 26.88
CA ASP A 194 -9.60 20.01 27.19
C ASP A 194 -10.68 19.06 26.67
N ILE A 195 -11.96 19.44 26.82
CA ILE A 195 -13.09 18.64 26.34
C ILE A 195 -13.07 18.55 24.81
N LEU A 196 -12.91 19.68 24.11
CA LEU A 196 -12.84 19.69 22.65
C LEU A 196 -11.63 18.91 22.14
N SER A 197 -10.49 18.96 22.85
CA SER A 197 -9.32 18.13 22.54
C SER A 197 -9.63 16.64 22.66
N LYS A 198 -10.29 16.22 23.76
CA LYS A 198 -10.74 14.82 23.96
C LYS A 198 -11.72 14.37 22.87
N TRP A 199 -12.57 15.27 22.38
CA TRP A 199 -13.50 14.99 21.27
C TRP A 199 -12.85 15.05 19.89
N LYS A 200 -11.54 15.30 19.81
CA LYS A 200 -10.78 15.48 18.56
C LYS A 200 -11.31 16.64 17.70
N LEU A 201 -11.89 17.64 18.36
CA LEU A 201 -12.35 18.89 17.76
C LEU A 201 -11.26 19.95 17.75
N LEU A 202 -10.12 19.71 18.41
CA LEU A 202 -8.91 20.53 18.29
C LEU A 202 -7.79 19.72 17.61
N LYS A 203 -7.02 20.36 16.72
CA LYS A 203 -5.79 19.84 16.11
C LYS A 203 -4.64 20.77 16.45
N ASN A 204 -3.69 20.30 17.26
CA ASN A 204 -2.58 21.11 17.79
C ASN A 204 -3.05 22.42 18.47
N GLY A 205 -4.18 22.37 19.18
CA GLY A 205 -4.77 23.53 19.87
C GLY A 205 -5.64 24.44 18.98
N VAL A 206 -5.68 24.21 17.66
CA VAL A 206 -6.53 24.95 16.73
C VAL A 206 -7.87 24.23 16.54
N PRO A 207 -9.03 24.91 16.58
CA PRO A 207 -10.32 24.32 16.22
C PRO A 207 -10.28 23.63 14.86
N THR A 208 -10.96 22.49 14.76
CA THR A 208 -11.19 21.81 13.49
C THR A 208 -12.38 22.44 12.77
N ASN A 209 -12.50 22.22 11.45
CA ASN A 209 -13.68 22.63 10.70
C ASN A 209 -14.98 22.06 11.28
N GLY A 210 -14.95 20.85 11.83
CA GLY A 210 -16.09 20.26 12.53
C GLY A 210 -16.42 20.98 13.84
N ALA A 211 -15.42 21.47 14.57
CA ALA A 211 -15.63 22.28 15.76
C ALA A 211 -16.32 23.60 15.42
N VAL A 212 -15.86 24.25 14.34
CA VAL A 212 -16.46 25.48 13.80
C VAL A 212 -17.91 25.22 13.38
N LEU A 213 -18.16 24.16 12.63
CA LEU A 213 -19.50 23.80 12.19
C LEU A 213 -20.48 23.56 13.36
N LEU A 214 -19.98 23.03 14.47
CA LEU A 214 -20.79 22.70 15.65
C LEU A 214 -20.96 23.87 16.62
N PHE A 215 -19.96 24.74 16.73
CA PHE A 215 -19.79 25.65 17.87
C PHE A 215 -19.35 27.08 17.51
N SER A 216 -19.33 27.50 16.25
CA SER A 216 -19.15 28.92 15.88
C SER A 216 -20.46 29.69 15.77
#